data_AF-A0A2N0LG92-F1
#
_entry.id   AF-A0A2N0LG92-F1
#
_cell.length_a   1.000
_cell.length_b   1.000
_cell.length_c   1.000
_cell.angle_alpha   90.00
_cell.angle_beta   90.00
_cell.angle_gamma   90.00
#
_symmetry.space_group_name_H-M   'P 1'
#
loop_
_entity.id
_entity.type
_entity.pdbx_description
1 polymer ?
#
loop_
_entity_poly.entity_id
_entity_poly.type
_entity_poly.pdbx_seq_one_letter_code
_entity_poly.pdbx_strand_id
1 'polypeptide(L)'
;MAQVLDLTDADVAVDQLQHISEDKQQETLSAMVDSAEVSQLLQYQDDTAGGLGTPDYPVVLETTTMPNSLDQLRLLGPDAEDINSVLLVDSEHRRVGSLSVTRLALARAHMVVGDIMDRKINSVVAVTDQEECAGVMQRYNLSLLPVVDWEGRMAGVVLAEDLMDVVAEEATEDMFRIASVGVERIAGPLTNSLRRRLPRVYINLATTFLAAVMVSPFEDTITKGVAL
;
A
#
# COMPACT_ATOMS: atom_id res chain seq x y z
N MET A 1 -19.22 5.99 15.14
CA MET A 1 -18.06 5.51 14.38
C MET A 1 -18.52 4.49 13.36
N ALA A 2 -19.12 3.36 13.77
CA ALA A 2 -19.70 2.36 12.85
C ALA A 2 -20.56 2.97 11.72
N GLN A 3 -21.58 3.78 12.02
CA GLN A 3 -22.42 4.44 11.00
C GLN A 3 -21.68 5.35 10.01
N VAL A 4 -20.49 5.85 10.36
CA VAL A 4 -19.67 6.68 9.45
C VAL A 4 -18.79 5.77 8.60
N LEU A 5 -18.25 4.70 9.19
CA LEU A 5 -17.47 3.70 8.48
C LEU A 5 -18.31 2.85 7.51
N ASP A 6 -19.61 2.67 7.79
CA ASP A 6 -20.57 2.05 6.86
C ASP A 6 -20.83 2.90 5.59
N LEU A 7 -20.35 4.15 5.55
CA LEU A 7 -20.50 5.07 4.41
C LEU A 7 -19.18 5.32 3.66
N THR A 8 -18.12 4.64 4.05
CA THR A 8 -16.78 4.75 3.45
C THR A 8 -16.38 3.43 2.84
N ASP A 9 -15.43 3.46 1.90
CA ASP A 9 -14.85 2.27 1.29
C ASP A 9 -14.15 1.39 2.36
N ALA A 10 -14.11 0.08 2.10
CA ALA A 10 -13.69 -0.90 3.10
C ALA A 10 -12.23 -0.73 3.53
N ASP A 11 -11.34 -0.33 2.61
CA ASP A 11 -9.93 0.00 2.82
C ASP A 11 -9.77 1.23 3.73
N VAL A 12 -10.52 2.30 3.48
CA VAL A 12 -10.53 3.50 4.33
C VAL A 12 -11.03 3.17 5.74
N ALA A 13 -12.06 2.31 5.84
CA ALA A 13 -12.55 1.87 7.12
C ALA A 13 -11.51 1.05 7.91
N VAL A 14 -10.76 0.19 7.23
CA VAL A 14 -9.67 -0.63 7.81
C VAL A 14 -8.55 0.25 8.34
N ASP A 15 -8.07 1.22 7.54
CA ASP A 15 -7.02 2.16 7.96
C ASP A 15 -7.43 2.87 9.26
N GLN A 16 -8.67 3.39 9.34
CA GLN A 16 -9.15 4.04 10.57
C GLN A 16 -9.26 3.08 11.75
N LEU A 17 -9.63 1.82 11.52
CA LEU A 17 -9.73 0.81 12.57
C LEU A 17 -8.34 0.40 13.07
N GLN A 18 -7.32 0.29 12.22
CA GLN A 18 -5.94 -0.05 12.61
C GLN A 18 -5.32 0.99 13.58
N HIS A 19 -5.84 2.21 13.60
CA HIS A 19 -5.42 3.28 14.51
C HIS A 19 -6.04 3.23 15.93
N ILE A 20 -6.97 2.31 16.21
CA ILE A 20 -7.62 2.16 17.52
C ILE A 20 -7.30 0.81 18.18
N SER A 21 -7.55 0.70 19.49
CA SER A 21 -7.34 -0.54 20.25
C SER A 21 -8.23 -1.69 19.74
N GLU A 22 -7.72 -2.92 19.73
CA GLU A 22 -8.44 -4.14 19.31
C GLU A 22 -9.84 -4.25 19.93
N ASP A 23 -10.00 -3.96 21.23
CA ASP A 23 -11.31 -3.99 21.91
C ASP A 23 -12.35 -3.08 21.23
N LYS A 24 -11.92 -1.89 20.78
CA LYS A 24 -12.77 -0.91 20.10
C LYS A 24 -12.98 -1.28 18.63
N GLN A 25 -12.01 -1.94 17.99
CA GLN A 25 -12.20 -2.47 16.64
C GLN A 25 -13.32 -3.50 16.64
N GLN A 26 -13.26 -4.47 17.56
CA GLN A 26 -14.27 -5.52 17.70
C GLN A 26 -15.67 -4.95 18.00
N GLU A 27 -15.75 -3.96 18.90
CA GLU A 27 -16.99 -3.25 19.21
C GLU A 27 -17.56 -2.53 17.98
N THR A 28 -16.70 -1.88 17.20
CA THR A 28 -17.10 -1.14 16.01
C THR A 28 -17.55 -2.08 14.89
N LEU A 29 -16.79 -3.14 14.60
CA LEU A 29 -17.14 -4.16 13.61
C LEU A 29 -18.48 -4.84 13.93
N SER A 30 -18.75 -5.11 15.21
CA SER A 30 -20.01 -5.71 15.65
C SER A 30 -21.21 -4.78 15.48
N ALA A 31 -20.96 -3.46 15.37
CA ALA A 31 -21.99 -2.43 15.22
C ALA A 31 -22.15 -1.95 13.76
N MET A 32 -21.29 -2.39 12.84
CA MET A 32 -21.37 -2.09 11.41
C MET A 32 -22.45 -2.94 10.72
N VAL A 33 -23.06 -2.37 9.69
CA VAL A 33 -24.07 -3.08 8.88
C VAL A 33 -23.38 -4.01 7.88
N ASP A 34 -22.26 -3.58 7.30
CA ASP A 34 -21.45 -4.37 6.38
C ASP A 34 -20.01 -4.49 6.87
N SER A 35 -19.75 -5.50 7.70
CA SER A 35 -18.42 -5.74 8.30
C SER A 35 -17.63 -6.86 7.63
N ALA A 36 -18.21 -7.55 6.64
CA ALA A 36 -17.62 -8.77 6.10
C ALA A 36 -16.32 -8.49 5.34
N GLU A 37 -16.31 -7.45 4.49
CA GLU A 37 -15.15 -7.04 3.71
C GLU A 37 -14.10 -6.37 4.60
N VAL A 38 -14.52 -5.47 5.49
CA VAL A 38 -13.65 -4.82 6.48
C VAL A 38 -12.94 -5.86 7.36
N SER A 39 -13.64 -6.92 7.80
CA SER A 39 -13.05 -8.01 8.59
C SER A 39 -12.06 -8.87 7.79
N GLN A 40 -12.21 -8.95 6.47
CA GLN A 40 -11.25 -9.65 5.61
C GLN A 40 -9.99 -8.83 5.43
N LEU A 41 -10.14 -7.53 5.17
CA LEU A 41 -9.02 -6.62 4.97
C LEU A 41 -8.20 -6.38 6.24
N LEU A 42 -8.84 -6.35 7.42
CA LEU A 42 -8.16 -6.26 8.73
C LEU A 42 -7.18 -7.42 9.01
N GLN A 43 -7.20 -8.49 8.22
CA GLN A 43 -6.24 -9.60 8.34
C GLN A 43 -4.89 -9.27 7.72
N TYR A 44 -4.82 -8.24 6.87
CA TYR A 44 -3.60 -7.78 6.21
C TYR A 44 -2.95 -6.65 7.01
N GLN A 45 -1.63 -6.54 6.85
CA GLN A 45 -0.88 -5.42 7.45
C GLN A 45 -1.04 -4.19 6.56
N ASP A 46 -1.08 -3.01 7.19
CA ASP A 46 -1.30 -1.70 6.56
C ASP A 46 -0.30 -1.45 5.41
N ASP A 47 0.93 -1.95 5.54
CA ASP A 47 2.06 -1.79 4.61
C ASP A 47 2.12 -2.89 3.53
N THR A 48 1.05 -3.65 3.33
CA THR A 48 0.98 -4.73 2.32
C THR A 48 -0.06 -4.46 1.25
N ALA A 49 0.08 -5.12 0.10
CA ALA A 49 -0.85 -5.03 -1.02
C ALA A 49 -2.31 -5.30 -0.64
N GLY A 50 -2.55 -6.20 0.33
CA GLY A 50 -3.89 -6.50 0.84
C GLY A 50 -4.41 -5.47 1.84
N GLY A 51 -3.53 -4.72 2.51
CA GLY A 51 -3.92 -3.61 3.38
C GLY A 51 -4.21 -2.32 2.60
N LEU A 52 -3.47 -2.09 1.52
CA LEU A 52 -3.65 -0.95 0.60
C LEU A 52 -4.74 -1.18 -0.44
N GLY A 53 -5.07 -2.44 -0.74
CA GLY A 53 -5.95 -2.78 -1.85
C GLY A 53 -7.43 -2.76 -1.45
N THR A 54 -8.28 -2.34 -2.38
CA THR A 54 -9.73 -2.41 -2.24
C THR A 54 -10.31 -3.66 -2.92
N PRO A 55 -11.27 -4.38 -2.29
CA PRO A 55 -12.01 -5.47 -2.92
C PRO A 55 -13.05 -4.95 -3.92
N ASP A 56 -13.45 -3.68 -3.82
CA ASP A 56 -14.52 -3.05 -4.59
C ASP A 56 -14.04 -2.58 -5.97
N TYR A 57 -13.56 -3.53 -6.78
CA TYR A 57 -13.18 -3.26 -8.17
C TYR A 57 -14.05 -4.07 -9.15
N PRO A 58 -14.44 -3.51 -10.31
CA PRO A 58 -15.28 -4.21 -11.28
C PRO A 58 -14.57 -5.43 -11.86
N VAL A 59 -15.17 -6.58 -11.58
CA VAL A 59 -14.74 -7.89 -12.06
C VAL A 59 -15.81 -8.51 -12.94
N VAL A 60 -15.41 -9.06 -14.09
CA VAL A 60 -16.31 -9.71 -15.04
C VAL A 60 -15.78 -11.11 -15.39
N LEU A 61 -16.68 -12.09 -15.49
CA LEU A 61 -16.32 -13.43 -15.96
C LEU A 61 -15.88 -13.38 -17.42
N GLU A 62 -14.80 -14.09 -17.76
CA GLU A 62 -14.24 -14.06 -19.12
C GLU A 62 -15.23 -14.53 -20.20
N THR A 63 -16.22 -15.33 -19.83
CA THR A 63 -17.28 -15.85 -20.70
C THR A 63 -18.44 -14.88 -20.95
N THR A 64 -18.41 -13.69 -20.35
CA THR A 64 -19.49 -12.70 -20.43
C THR A 64 -19.49 -11.98 -21.79
N THR A 65 -20.66 -11.71 -22.33
CA THR A 65 -20.81 -10.94 -23.58
C THR A 65 -20.63 -9.44 -23.34
N MET A 66 -20.16 -8.68 -24.34
CA MET A 66 -19.97 -7.22 -24.23
C MET A 66 -21.16 -6.46 -23.62
N PRO A 67 -22.43 -6.69 -24.04
CA PRO A 67 -23.57 -5.95 -23.50
C PRO A 67 -23.76 -6.20 -22.01
N ASN A 68 -23.71 -7.46 -21.58
CA ASN A 68 -23.87 -7.83 -20.17
C ASN A 68 -22.74 -7.26 -19.31
N SER A 69 -21.50 -7.24 -19.80
CA SER A 69 -20.37 -6.62 -19.08
C SER A 69 -20.54 -5.11 -18.95
N LEU A 70 -21.04 -4.45 -19.99
CA LEU A 70 -21.33 -3.02 -19.95
C LEU A 70 -22.52 -2.72 -19.03
N ASP A 71 -23.53 -3.59 -18.99
CA ASP A 71 -24.65 -3.49 -18.07
C ASP A 71 -24.22 -3.68 -16.62
N GLN A 72 -23.27 -4.58 -16.33
CA GLN A 72 -22.67 -4.71 -15.00
C GLN A 72 -21.96 -3.42 -14.56
N LEU A 73 -21.19 -2.78 -15.45
CA LEU A 73 -20.59 -1.48 -15.14
C LEU A 73 -21.63 -0.40 -14.88
N ARG A 74 -22.75 -0.39 -15.61
CA ARG A 74 -23.84 0.58 -15.40
C ARG A 74 -24.50 0.44 -14.03
N LEU A 75 -24.47 -0.75 -13.42
CA LEU A 75 -25.04 -0.97 -12.08
C LEU A 75 -24.21 -0.33 -10.97
N LEU A 76 -22.93 -0.05 -11.21
CA LEU A 76 -22.05 0.66 -10.29
C LEU A 76 -22.36 2.17 -10.23
N GLY A 77 -23.10 2.70 -11.21
CA GLY A 77 -23.55 4.08 -11.17
C GLY A 77 -22.38 5.10 -11.21
N PRO A 78 -22.37 6.13 -10.35
CA PRO A 78 -21.33 7.16 -10.31
C PRO A 78 -19.92 6.60 -10.10
N ASP A 79 -19.80 5.50 -9.35
CA ASP A 79 -18.50 4.89 -9.01
C ASP A 79 -17.80 4.34 -10.27
N ALA A 80 -18.54 4.12 -11.36
CA ALA A 80 -18.00 3.72 -12.65
C ALA A 80 -17.27 4.85 -13.39
N GLU A 81 -17.42 6.12 -13.01
CA GLU A 81 -16.88 7.26 -13.76
C GLU A 81 -15.34 7.28 -13.77
N ASP A 82 -14.72 6.84 -12.68
CA ASP A 82 -13.26 6.79 -12.53
C ASP A 82 -12.64 5.47 -13.02
N ILE A 83 -13.48 4.53 -13.45
CA ILE A 83 -13.08 3.20 -13.89
C ILE A 83 -12.68 3.21 -15.37
N ASN A 84 -11.38 3.08 -15.62
CA ASN A 84 -10.83 3.04 -16.97
C ASN A 84 -10.72 1.62 -17.57
N SER A 85 -10.78 0.60 -16.73
CA SER A 85 -10.65 -0.80 -17.14
C SER A 85 -11.41 -1.75 -16.22
N VAL A 86 -11.69 -2.93 -16.74
CA VAL A 86 -12.37 -4.01 -16.04
C VAL A 86 -11.41 -5.19 -15.93
N LEU A 87 -11.42 -5.86 -14.78
CA LEU A 87 -10.67 -7.09 -14.59
C LEU A 87 -11.51 -8.29 -15.00
N LEU A 88 -10.85 -9.27 -15.61
CA LEU A 88 -11.48 -10.51 -16.04
C LEU A 88 -11.01 -11.67 -15.19
N VAL A 89 -11.97 -12.50 -14.76
CA VAL A 89 -11.71 -13.74 -14.01
C VAL A 89 -12.30 -14.96 -14.69
N ASP A 90 -11.75 -16.13 -14.39
CA ASP A 90 -12.33 -17.42 -14.78
C ASP A 90 -13.44 -17.88 -13.81
N SER A 91 -13.98 -19.08 -14.04
CA SER A 91 -14.99 -19.69 -13.17
C SER A 91 -14.50 -20.01 -11.76
N GLU A 92 -13.19 -20.10 -11.54
CA GLU A 92 -12.55 -20.33 -10.23
C GLU A 92 -12.14 -19.01 -9.55
N HIS A 93 -12.56 -17.85 -10.09
CA HIS A 93 -12.17 -16.51 -9.61
C HIS A 93 -10.68 -16.20 -9.74
N ARG A 94 -9.96 -16.93 -10.59
CA ARG A 94 -8.56 -16.57 -10.91
C ARG A 94 -8.53 -15.46 -11.94
N ARG A 95 -7.60 -14.53 -11.75
CA ARG A 95 -7.40 -13.37 -12.62
C ARG A 95 -6.82 -13.81 -13.97
N VAL A 96 -7.56 -13.58 -15.05
CA VAL A 96 -7.20 -14.00 -16.42
C VAL A 96 -6.83 -12.86 -17.36
N GLY A 97 -7.24 -11.62 -17.09
CA GLY A 97 -6.88 -10.47 -17.93
C GLY A 97 -7.52 -9.14 -17.53
N SER A 98 -7.33 -8.12 -18.36
CA SER A 98 -8.01 -6.83 -18.26
C SER A 98 -8.55 -6.35 -19.60
N LEU A 99 -9.54 -5.46 -19.57
CA LEU A 99 -10.10 -4.83 -20.75
C LEU A 99 -10.44 -3.37 -20.46
N SER A 100 -10.01 -2.43 -21.30
CA SER A 100 -10.38 -1.02 -21.11
C SER A 100 -11.87 -0.80 -21.40
N VAL A 101 -12.49 0.11 -20.64
CA VAL A 101 -13.91 0.47 -20.83
C VAL A 101 -14.15 1.01 -22.24
N THR A 102 -13.19 1.76 -22.80
CA THR A 102 -13.26 2.20 -24.20
C THR A 102 -13.32 1.03 -25.18
N ARG A 103 -12.49 -0.01 -24.98
CA ARG A 103 -12.49 -1.19 -25.86
C ARG A 103 -13.76 -2.02 -25.69
N LEU A 104 -14.27 -2.12 -24.47
CA LEU A 104 -15.56 -2.74 -24.17
C LEU A 104 -16.71 -2.03 -24.90
N ALA A 105 -16.74 -0.69 -24.87
CA ALA A 105 -17.77 0.12 -25.52
C ALA A 105 -17.73 0.07 -27.06
N LEU A 106 -16.54 -0.09 -27.65
CA LEU A 106 -16.35 -0.16 -29.11
C LEU A 106 -16.50 -1.57 -29.69
N ALA A 107 -16.56 -2.60 -28.85
CA ALA A 107 -16.63 -3.99 -29.29
C ALA A 107 -18.01 -4.37 -29.83
N ARG A 108 -18.07 -5.44 -30.64
CA ARG A 108 -19.34 -5.93 -31.19
C ARG A 108 -20.11 -6.70 -30.12
N ALA A 109 -21.42 -6.50 -30.06
CA ALA A 109 -22.30 -7.08 -29.03
C ALA A 109 -22.28 -8.62 -28.91
N HIS A 110 -21.97 -9.35 -30.00
CA HIS A 110 -21.91 -10.82 -29.97
C HIS A 110 -20.58 -11.37 -29.47
N MET A 111 -19.58 -10.52 -29.27
CA MET A 111 -18.26 -10.94 -28.79
C MET A 111 -18.29 -11.18 -27.28
N VAL A 112 -17.40 -12.05 -26.83
CA VAL A 112 -17.17 -12.34 -25.42
C VAL A 112 -15.94 -11.58 -24.94
N VAL A 113 -15.96 -11.10 -23.69
CA VAL A 113 -14.89 -10.24 -23.16
C VAL A 113 -13.52 -10.94 -23.17
N GLY A 114 -13.49 -12.26 -22.91
CA GLY A 114 -12.29 -13.09 -22.96
C GLY A 114 -11.63 -13.20 -24.34
N ASP A 115 -12.35 -12.90 -25.43
CA ASP A 115 -11.81 -12.97 -26.80
C ASP A 115 -10.90 -11.78 -27.13
N ILE A 116 -11.11 -10.64 -26.46
CA ILE A 116 -10.40 -9.38 -26.75
C ILE A 116 -9.67 -8.80 -25.55
N MET A 117 -9.72 -9.45 -24.39
CA MET A 117 -8.97 -9.05 -23.21
C MET A 117 -7.46 -9.05 -23.46
N ASP A 118 -6.75 -8.22 -22.71
CA ASP A 118 -5.32 -8.37 -22.54
C ASP A 118 -5.05 -9.44 -21.48
N ARG A 119 -4.36 -10.51 -21.87
CA ARG A 119 -3.97 -11.61 -20.98
C ARG A 119 -2.71 -11.28 -20.17
N LYS A 120 -1.94 -10.28 -20.59
CA LYS A 120 -0.71 -9.87 -19.92
C LYS A 120 -1.05 -8.81 -18.88
N ILE A 121 -1.46 -9.31 -17.73
CA ILE A 121 -1.66 -8.49 -16.55
C ILE A 121 -0.66 -8.93 -15.48
N ASN A 122 0.02 -7.96 -14.87
CA ASN A 122 0.88 -8.17 -13.72
C ASN A 122 0.00 -8.22 -12.48
N SER A 123 0.37 -9.01 -11.47
CA SER A 123 -0.31 -9.04 -10.18
C SER A 123 0.69 -9.34 -9.08
N VAL A 124 0.30 -9.02 -7.85
CA VAL A 124 1.07 -9.29 -6.63
C VAL A 124 0.24 -10.10 -5.66
N VAL A 125 0.89 -10.76 -4.69
CA VAL A 125 0.19 -11.50 -3.63
C VAL A 125 -0.20 -10.52 -2.52
N ALA A 126 -1.28 -10.78 -1.79
CA ALA A 126 -1.79 -9.88 -0.75
C ALA A 126 -0.76 -9.48 0.33
N VAL A 127 0.25 -10.30 0.62
CA VAL A 127 1.31 -9.97 1.59
C VAL A 127 2.52 -9.23 0.99
N THR A 128 2.45 -8.86 -0.29
CA THR A 128 3.56 -8.16 -0.95
C THR A 128 3.71 -6.78 -0.33
N ASP A 129 4.94 -6.39 -0.05
CA ASP A 129 5.27 -5.10 0.54
C ASP A 129 4.86 -3.94 -0.39
N GLN A 130 4.44 -2.83 0.20
CA GLN A 130 4.02 -1.64 -0.53
C GLN A 130 5.12 -1.02 -1.42
N GLU A 131 6.39 -1.09 -1.02
CA GLU A 131 7.54 -0.64 -1.80
C GLU A 131 7.68 -1.48 -3.08
N GLU A 132 7.52 -2.80 -2.95
CA GLU A 132 7.54 -3.72 -4.09
C GLU A 132 6.35 -3.47 -5.03
N CYS A 133 5.16 -3.19 -4.48
CA CYS A 133 3.97 -2.83 -5.27
C CYS A 133 4.22 -1.56 -6.10
N ALA A 134 4.75 -0.50 -5.47
CA ALA A 134 5.14 0.73 -6.14
C ALA A 134 6.19 0.47 -7.24
N GLY A 135 7.19 -0.37 -6.96
CA GLY A 135 8.19 -0.77 -7.94
C GLY A 135 7.60 -1.48 -9.16
N VAL A 136 6.65 -2.41 -8.96
CA VAL A 136 5.96 -3.11 -10.06
C VAL A 136 5.11 -2.15 -10.87
N MET A 137 4.29 -1.31 -10.21
CA MET A 137 3.43 -0.35 -10.92
C MET A 137 4.24 0.64 -11.72
N GLN A 138 5.33 1.19 -11.16
CA GLN A 138 6.22 2.11 -11.85
C GLN A 138 6.91 1.44 -13.05
N ARG A 139 7.43 0.22 -12.87
CA ARG A 139 8.18 -0.50 -13.91
C ARG A 139 7.34 -0.79 -15.14
N TYR A 140 6.06 -1.11 -14.95
CA TYR A 140 5.15 -1.46 -16.03
C TYR A 140 4.16 -0.34 -16.39
N ASN A 141 4.29 0.84 -15.76
CA ASN A 141 3.42 2.00 -15.95
C ASN A 141 1.94 1.64 -15.81
N LEU A 142 1.60 0.95 -14.72
CA LEU A 142 0.26 0.45 -14.43
C LEU A 142 -0.54 1.52 -13.68
N SER A 143 -1.82 1.68 -14.02
CA SER A 143 -2.77 2.52 -13.27
C SER A 143 -3.42 1.78 -12.10
N LEU A 144 -3.38 0.45 -12.14
CA LEU A 144 -3.90 -0.43 -11.11
C LEU A 144 -3.04 -1.70 -11.05
N LEU A 145 -3.02 -2.34 -9.89
CA LEU A 145 -2.31 -3.59 -9.66
C LEU A 145 -3.26 -4.61 -8.99
N PRO A 146 -3.67 -5.67 -9.70
CA PRO A 146 -4.47 -6.73 -9.11
C PRO A 146 -3.70 -7.46 -8.00
N VAL A 147 -4.40 -7.71 -6.91
CA VAL A 147 -3.94 -8.47 -5.76
C VAL A 147 -4.58 -9.85 -5.80
N VAL A 148 -3.77 -10.88 -5.63
CA VAL A 148 -4.23 -12.27 -5.60
C VAL A 148 -3.90 -12.95 -4.28
N ASP A 149 -4.70 -13.95 -3.92
CA ASP A 149 -4.37 -14.87 -2.85
C ASP A 149 -3.31 -15.91 -3.28
N TRP A 150 -2.92 -16.78 -2.34
CA TRP A 150 -1.94 -17.85 -2.57
C TRP A 150 -2.37 -18.88 -3.62
N GLU A 151 -3.68 -18.98 -3.90
CA GLU A 151 -4.27 -19.89 -4.88
C GLU A 151 -4.49 -19.21 -6.25
N GLY A 152 -4.08 -17.93 -6.37
CA GLY A 152 -4.19 -17.11 -7.58
C GLY A 152 -5.57 -16.53 -7.82
N ARG A 153 -6.46 -16.57 -6.82
CA ARG A 153 -7.80 -15.94 -6.89
C ARG A 153 -7.67 -14.45 -6.64
N MET A 154 -8.52 -13.66 -7.27
CA MET A 154 -8.53 -12.21 -7.02
C MET A 154 -8.96 -11.94 -5.58
N ALA A 155 -8.18 -11.14 -4.89
CA ALA A 155 -8.48 -10.64 -3.55
C ALA A 155 -8.88 -9.15 -3.56
N GLY A 156 -8.32 -8.37 -4.50
CA GLY A 156 -8.61 -6.95 -4.63
C GLY A 156 -7.70 -6.26 -5.64
N VAL A 157 -7.64 -4.93 -5.60
CA VAL A 157 -6.85 -4.10 -6.49
C VAL A 157 -6.22 -2.95 -5.71
N VAL A 158 -4.95 -2.66 -5.97
CA VAL A 158 -4.26 -1.45 -5.51
C VAL A 158 -4.31 -0.41 -6.63
N LEU A 159 -4.74 0.82 -6.35
CA LEU A 159 -4.76 1.90 -7.32
C LEU A 159 -3.45 2.70 -7.27
N ALA A 160 -3.11 3.35 -8.39
CA ALA A 160 -1.88 4.13 -8.48
C ALA A 160 -1.89 5.36 -7.56
N GLU A 161 -3.08 5.87 -7.23
CA GLU A 161 -3.24 7.02 -6.33
C GLU A 161 -2.90 6.66 -4.88
N ASP A 162 -3.30 5.48 -4.41
CA ASP A 162 -2.99 4.99 -3.05
C ASP A 162 -1.47 4.82 -2.85
N LEU A 163 -0.75 4.47 -3.92
CA LEU A 163 0.71 4.34 -3.86
C LEU A 163 1.47 5.67 -3.89
N MET A 164 0.80 6.80 -4.21
CA MET A 164 1.50 8.09 -4.22
C MET A 164 1.96 8.49 -2.81
N ASP A 165 1.11 8.26 -1.81
CA ASP A 165 1.42 8.58 -0.42
C ASP A 165 2.47 7.61 0.13
N VAL A 166 2.38 6.32 -0.22
CA VAL A 166 3.38 5.29 0.10
C VAL A 166 4.79 5.70 -0.34
N VAL A 167 4.95 6.22 -1.56
CA VAL A 167 6.28 6.64 -2.06
C VAL A 167 6.86 7.77 -1.21
N ALA A 168 6.02 8.69 -0.72
CA ALA A 168 6.46 9.77 0.17
C ALA A 168 6.81 9.26 1.58
N GLU A 169 6.04 8.30 2.09
CA GLU A 169 6.28 7.66 3.39
C GLU A 169 7.57 6.83 3.38
N GLU A 170 7.79 5.99 2.37
CA GLU A 170 9.01 5.17 2.23
C GLU A 170 10.26 6.03 2.08
N ALA A 171 10.21 7.10 1.27
CA ALA A 171 11.33 8.03 1.14
C ALA A 171 11.68 8.70 2.49
N THR A 172 10.66 8.98 3.30
CA THR A 172 10.82 9.54 4.65
C THR A 172 11.39 8.49 5.60
N GLU A 173 10.89 7.26 5.55
CA GLU A 173 11.40 6.14 6.34
C GLU A 173 12.88 5.85 6.02
N ASP A 174 13.26 5.79 4.75
CA ASP A 174 14.65 5.56 4.34
C ASP A 174 15.60 6.66 4.84
N MET A 175 15.16 7.92 4.79
CA MET A 175 15.91 9.02 5.40
C MET A 175 16.10 8.81 6.92
N PHE A 176 15.07 8.32 7.61
CA PHE A 176 15.13 7.99 9.03
C PHE A 176 16.02 6.76 9.33
N ARG A 177 15.97 5.72 8.49
CA ARG A 177 16.86 4.54 8.56
C ARG A 177 18.32 4.96 8.39
N ILE A 178 18.65 5.84 7.43
CA ILE A 178 19.99 6.42 7.25
C ILE A 178 20.41 7.24 8.49
N ALA A 179 19.48 8.01 9.06
CA ALA A 179 19.70 8.73 10.30
C ALA A 179 19.78 7.82 11.54
N SER A 180 19.54 6.50 11.41
CA SER A 180 19.40 5.51 12.50
C SER A 180 18.48 6.00 13.63
N VAL A 181 17.52 6.84 13.28
CA VAL A 181 16.45 7.31 14.15
C VAL A 181 15.23 6.58 13.64
N GLY A 182 14.87 5.45 14.24
CA GLY A 182 13.68 4.70 13.79
C GLY A 182 12.47 5.62 13.71
N VAL A 183 11.65 5.44 12.67
CA VAL A 183 10.54 6.33 12.27
C VAL A 183 9.79 6.87 13.49
N GLU A 184 9.93 8.16 13.73
CA GLU A 184 9.05 8.88 14.64
C GLU A 184 7.82 9.29 13.84
N ARG A 185 6.68 8.62 14.09
CA ARG A 185 5.40 9.31 13.87
C ARG A 185 5.48 10.61 14.67
N ILE A 186 5.27 11.74 14.00
CA ILE A 186 5.49 13.11 14.52
C ILE A 186 4.69 13.39 15.83
N ALA A 187 3.73 12.53 16.17
CA ALA A 187 2.86 12.60 17.35
C ALA A 187 3.26 11.70 18.56
N GLY A 188 4.47 11.12 18.62
CA GLY A 188 4.90 10.28 19.74
C GLY A 188 5.41 11.04 20.99
N PRO A 189 5.29 10.48 22.21
CA PRO A 189 5.83 11.10 23.42
C PRO A 189 7.38 11.22 23.36
N LEU A 190 7.88 12.42 23.69
CA LEU A 190 9.31 12.84 23.67
C LEU A 190 10.29 11.87 24.35
N THR A 191 9.81 11.06 25.30
CA THR A 191 10.60 10.09 26.06
C THR A 191 11.05 8.89 25.21
N ASN A 192 10.21 8.42 24.27
CA ASN A 192 10.58 7.34 23.35
C ASN A 192 11.64 7.79 22.34
N SER A 193 11.56 9.04 21.90
CA SER A 193 12.54 9.68 21.02
C SER A 193 13.94 9.73 21.65
N LEU A 194 14.02 10.21 22.90
CA LEU A 194 15.28 10.29 23.64
C LEU A 194 15.93 8.91 23.80
N ARG A 195 15.16 7.90 24.22
CA ARG A 195 15.69 6.56 24.49
C ARG A 195 16.28 5.88 23.25
N ARG A 196 15.70 6.11 22.07
CA ARG A 196 16.20 5.58 20.79
C ARG A 196 17.42 6.34 20.26
N ARG A 197 17.56 7.64 20.56
CA ARG A 197 18.69 8.48 20.11
C ARG A 197 19.94 8.36 21.02
N LEU A 198 19.75 8.07 22.31
CA LEU A 198 20.84 8.00 23.30
C LEU A 198 22.00 7.06 22.94
N PRO A 199 21.81 5.86 22.38
CA PRO A 199 22.91 4.96 22.04
C PRO A 199 23.87 5.58 21.02
N ARG A 200 23.34 6.23 19.98
CA ARG A 200 24.17 6.87 18.93
C ARG A 200 24.91 8.10 19.47
N VAL A 201 24.25 8.89 20.31
CA VAL A 201 24.89 10.03 21.00
C VAL A 201 26.04 9.54 21.88
N TYR A 202 25.86 8.45 22.62
CA TYR A 202 26.92 7.85 23.43
C TYR A 202 28.10 7.38 22.60
N ILE A 203 27.85 6.68 21.48
CA ILE A 203 28.91 6.22 20.57
C ILE A 203 29.69 7.40 19.98
N ASN A 204 29.01 8.44 19.51
CA ASN A 204 29.67 9.63 18.96
C ASN A 204 30.47 10.40 20.02
N LEU A 205 29.94 10.51 21.24
CA LEU A 205 30.64 11.17 22.33
C LEU A 205 31.89 10.38 22.76
N ALA A 206 31.77 9.05 22.87
CA ALA A 206 32.90 8.17 23.17
C ALA A 206 33.98 8.24 22.09
N THR A 207 33.59 8.27 20.82
CA THR A 207 34.52 8.38 19.69
C THR A 207 35.23 9.74 19.69
N THR A 208 34.49 10.82 19.94
CA THR A 208 35.05 12.18 20.10
C THR A 208 36.03 12.25 21.27
N PHE A 209 35.68 11.63 22.40
CA PHE A 209 36.55 11.58 23.57
C PHE A 209 37.83 10.77 23.29
N LEU A 210 37.70 9.64 22.60
CA LEU A 210 38.84 8.82 22.18
C LEU A 210 39.78 9.60 21.24
N ALA A 211 39.23 10.37 20.31
CA ALA A 211 39.99 11.23 19.42
C ALA A 211 40.75 12.31 20.22
N ALA A 212 40.10 12.97 21.18
CA ALA A 212 40.76 13.95 22.05
C ALA A 212 41.91 13.33 22.86
N VAL A 213 41.71 12.13 23.42
CA VAL A 213 42.74 11.38 24.13
C VAL A 213 43.92 11.02 23.20
N MET A 214 43.65 10.66 21.95
CA MET A 214 44.70 10.38 20.96
C MET A 214 45.50 11.61 20.54
N VAL A 215 44.89 12.80 20.56
CA VAL A 215 45.55 14.06 20.20
C VAL A 215 46.40 14.60 21.35
N SER A 216 46.00 14.39 22.60
CA SER A 216 46.71 14.88 23.79
C SER A 216 48.24 14.67 23.79
N PRO A 217 48.80 13.49 23.43
CA PRO A 217 50.27 13.31 23.39
C PRO A 217 50.99 14.12 22.29
N PHE A 218 50.26 14.68 21.31
CA PHE A 218 50.82 15.47 20.22
C PHE A 218 50.73 16.99 20.44
N GLU A 219 50.22 17.47 21.58
CA GLU A 219 50.07 18.90 21.89
C GLU A 219 51.37 19.70 21.72
N ASP A 220 52.50 19.17 22.18
CA ASP A 220 53.81 19.80 22.05
C ASP A 220 54.28 19.92 20.59
N THR A 221 53.87 18.98 19.74
CA THR A 221 54.21 18.97 18.30
C THR A 221 53.35 19.97 17.54
N ILE A 222 52.06 20.07 17.89
CA ILE A 222 51.12 21.04 17.32
C ILE A 222 51.57 22.46 17.64
N THR A 223 51.97 22.73 18.89
CA THR A 223 52.43 24.06 19.32
C THR A 223 53.66 24.53 18.55
N LYS A 224 54.57 23.62 18.19
CA LYS A 224 55.76 23.94 17.37
C LYS A 224 55.43 24.25 15.90
N GLY A 225 54.39 23.65 15.34
CA GLY A 225 54.00 23.84 13.94
C GLY A 225 53.19 25.11 13.67
N VAL A 226 52.50 25.66 14.68
CA VAL A 226 51.71 26.90 14.56
C VAL A 226 52.55 28.16 14.86
N ALA A 227 53.69 28.02 15.53
CA ALA A 227 54.58 29.12 15.88
C ALA A 227 55.56 29.54 14.76
N LEU A 228 55.32 29.08 13.51
CA LEU A 228 56.18 29.27 12.33
C LEU A 228 55.34 29.83 11.17
#